data_AF-A0A941AKH7-F1
#
_entry.id   AF-A0A941AKH7-F1
#
_cell.length_a   1.000
_cell.length_b   1.000
_cell.length_c   1.000
_cell.angle_alpha   90.00
_cell.angle_beta   90.00
_cell.angle_gamma   90.00
#
_symmetry.space_group_name_H-M   'P 1'
#
loop_
_entity.id
_entity.type
_entity.pdbx_description
1 polymer ?
#
loop_
_entity_poly.entity_id
_entity_poly.type
_entity_poly.pdbx_seq_one_letter_code
_entity_poly.pdbx_strand_id
1 'polypeptide(L)' 'ESATALGLNEIGRVSLRTTQPLFVDDYARNRMTGGFILIDEATNGTVAAGMIVDAH' A
#
# COMPACT_ATOMS: atom_id res chain seq x y z
N GLU A 1 13.41 13.97 -1.39
CA GLU A 1 14.27 13.58 -0.25
C GLU A 1 14.02 12.10 0.04
N SER A 2 15.04 11.36 0.45
CA SER A 2 14.91 9.95 0.78
C SER A 2 14.58 9.80 2.26
N ALA A 3 13.49 9.12 2.59
CA ALA A 3 13.11 8.79 3.95
C ALA A 3 13.34 7.30 4.22
N THR A 4 13.73 6.96 5.44
CA THR A 4 13.92 5.56 5.88
C THR A 4 12.70 4.99 6.58
N ALA A 5 11.72 5.83 6.93
CA ALA A 5 10.50 5.44 7.62
C ALA A 5 9.37 6.44 7.32
N LEU A 6 8.13 6.02 7.57
CA LEU A 6 6.95 6.90 7.61
C LEU A 6 6.35 6.85 9.01
N GLY A 7 6.14 8.02 9.60
CA GLY A 7 5.45 8.20 10.87
C GLY A 7 3.93 8.18 10.73
N LEU A 8 3.23 8.30 11.86
CA LEU A 8 1.77 8.37 11.88
C LEU A 8 1.29 9.61 11.08
N ASN A 9 0.31 9.40 10.21
CA ASN A 9 -0.27 10.41 9.31
C ASN A 9 0.68 10.94 8.21
N GLU A 10 1.88 10.38 8.06
CA GLU A 10 2.73 10.74 6.92
C GLU A 10 2.27 10.05 5.64
N ILE A 11 2.50 10.71 4.51
CA ILE A 11 2.19 10.19 3.18
C ILE A 11 3.49 10.05 2.41
N GLY A 12 3.73 8.87 1.87
CA GLY A 12 4.92 8.58 1.08
C GLY A 12 4.65 7.56 -0.02
N ARG A 13 5.57 7.51 -1.00
CA ARG A 13 5.58 6.46 -2.02
C ARG A 13 6.50 5.34 -1.57
N VAL A 14 6.01 4.11 -1.63
CA VAL A 14 6.75 2.91 -1.25
C VAL A 14 6.66 1.86 -2.34
N SER A 15 7.61 0.93 -2.36
CA SER A 15 7.54 -0.29 -3.16
C SER A 15 7.25 -1.46 -2.23
N LEU A 16 6.22 -2.25 -2.53
CA LEU A 16 5.86 -3.43 -1.75
C LEU A 16 6.26 -4.70 -2.50
N ARG A 17 6.79 -5.67 -1.78
CA ARG A 17 7.03 -7.02 -2.28
C ARG A 17 6.04 -7.97 -1.61
N THR A 18 5.29 -8.70 -2.41
CA THR A 18 4.32 -9.67 -1.93
C THR A 18 4.91 -11.08 -1.95
N THR A 19 4.38 -11.97 -1.11
CA THR A 19 4.79 -13.38 -1.07
C THR A 19 4.27 -14.16 -2.28
N GLN A 20 3.15 -13.72 -2.85
CA GLN A 20 2.53 -14.28 -4.06
C GLN A 20 2.12 -13.14 -5.00
N PRO A 21 2.06 -13.38 -6.31
CA PRO A 21 1.53 -12.41 -7.26
C PRO A 21 0.09 -12.01 -6.92
N LEU A 22 -0.21 -10.71 -7.04
CA LEU A 22 -1.54 -10.18 -6.83
C LEU A 22 -2.07 -9.58 -8.14
N PHE A 23 -3.34 -9.83 -8.45
CA PHE A 23 -4.03 -9.12 -9.52
C PHE A 23 -4.47 -7.76 -9.00
N VAL A 24 -3.78 -6.72 -9.44
CA VAL A 24 -4.02 -5.34 -9.03
C VAL A 24 -4.08 -4.42 -10.24
N ASP A 25 -4.76 -3.30 -10.08
CA ASP A 25 -4.83 -2.23 -11.06
C ASP A 25 -4.26 -0.94 -10.45
N ASP A 26 -3.86 0.01 -11.29
CA ASP A 26 -3.66 1.38 -10.82
C ASP A 26 -4.99 1.92 -10.25
N TYR A 27 -4.94 2.53 -9.08
CA TYR A 27 -6.10 3.09 -8.39
C TYR A 27 -6.86 4.09 -9.26
N ALA A 28 -6.15 4.87 -10.08
CA ALA A 28 -6.74 5.83 -11.01
C ALA A 28 -7.60 5.16 -12.10
N ARG A 29 -7.31 3.90 -12.45
CA ARG A 29 -8.06 3.12 -13.44
C ARG A 29 -9.18 2.30 -12.81
N ASN A 30 -8.90 1.65 -11.68
CA ASN A 30 -9.89 0.87 -10.94
C ASN A 30 -9.69 1.01 -9.44
N ARG A 31 -10.57 1.78 -8.78
CA ARG A 31 -10.50 2.04 -7.34
C ARG A 31 -10.74 0.80 -6.48
N MET A 32 -11.45 -0.21 -7.00
CA MET A 32 -11.77 -1.41 -6.23
C MET A 32 -10.56 -2.32 -6.05
N THR A 33 -9.72 -2.45 -7.09
CA THR A 33 -8.54 -3.35 -7.12
C THR A 33 -7.22 -2.60 -6.97
N GLY A 34 -7.22 -1.27 -7.07
CA GLY A 34 -6.05 -0.44 -6.83
C GLY A 34 -5.96 0.16 -5.43
N GLY A 35 -6.97 -0.02 -4.58
CA GLY A 35 -6.97 0.42 -3.19
C GLY A 35 -6.68 -0.73 -2.24
N PHE A 36 -5.91 -0.49 -1.18
CA PHE A 36 -5.60 -1.52 -0.18
C PHE A 36 -5.41 -0.93 1.21
N ILE A 37 -5.42 -1.80 2.21
CA ILE A 37 -5.03 -1.51 3.59
C ILE A 37 -3.90 -2.46 4.00
N LEU A 38 -3.06 -2.02 4.93
CA LEU A 38 -2.10 -2.89 5.61
C LEU A 38 -2.62 -3.25 6.99
N ILE A 39 -2.64 -4.55 7.28
CA ILE A 39 -3.03 -5.09 8.58
C ILE A 39 -1.78 -5.59 9.29
N ASP A 40 -1.60 -5.18 10.54
CA ASP A 40 -0.60 -5.72 11.43
C ASP A 40 -1.06 -7.11 11.94
N GLU A 41 -0.25 -8.14 11.72
CA GLU A 41 -0.62 -9.53 12.01
C GLU A 41 -0.68 -9.85 13.51
N ALA A 42 0.00 -9.08 14.36
CA ALA A 42 0.02 -9.31 15.81
C ALA A 42 -1.21 -8.71 16.50
N THR A 43 -1.70 -7.57 15.99
CA THR A 43 -2.79 -6.79 16.60
C THR A 43 -4.09 -6.85 15.82
N ASN A 44 -4.07 -7.32 14.56
CA ASN A 44 -5.15 -7.20 13.58
C ASN A 44 -5.60 -5.75 13.31
N GLY A 45 -4.78 -4.77 13.68
CA GLY A 45 -5.06 -3.35 13.45
C GLY A 45 -4.79 -2.96 11.99
N THR A 46 -5.62 -2.06 11.46
CA THR A 46 -5.28 -1.36 10.22
C THR A 46 -4.24 -0.30 10.51
N VAL A 47 -3.04 -0.44 9.93
CA VAL A 47 -1.91 0.47 10.18
C VAL A 47 -1.66 1.46 9.05
N ALA A 48 -2.16 1.17 7.85
CA ALA A 48 -2.08 2.08 6.71
C ALA A 48 -3.21 1.83 5.71
N ALA A 49 -3.50 2.85 4.91
CA ALA A 49 -4.27 2.75 3.69
C ALA A 49 -3.39 3.20 2.52
N GLY A 50 -3.57 2.57 1.36
CA GLY A 50 -2.72 2.79 0.20
C GLY A 50 -3.48 2.78 -1.11
N MET A 51 -2.89 3.44 -2.10
CA MET A 51 -3.34 3.47 -3.49
C MET A 51 -2.18 3.00 -4.37
N ILE A 52 -2.46 2.07 -5.28
CA ILE A 52 -1.50 1.59 -6.27
C ILE A 52 -1.41 2.64 -7.37
N VAL A 53 -0.21 3.12 -7.63
CA VAL A 53 0.08 4.16 -8.64
C VAL A 53 0.91 3.62 -9.81
N ASP A 54 1.32 2.36 -9.72
CA ASP A 54 2.21 1.71 -10.66
C ASP A 54 2.10 0.17 -10.52
N ALA A 55 1.16 -0.41 -11.26
CA ALA A 55 1.01 -1.86 -11.41
C ALA A 55 1.86 -2.35 -12.60
N HIS A 56 3.14 -2.64 -12.33
CA HIS A 56 4.09 -3.19 -13.30
C HIS A 56 4.67 -4.53 -12.83
#